data_AF-A0A699GJX2-F1
#
_entry.id   AF-A0A699GJX2-F1
#
_cell.length_a   1.000
_cell.length_b   1.000
_cell.length_c   1.000
_cell.angle_alpha   90.00
_cell.angle_beta   90.00
_cell.angle_gamma   90.00
#
_symmetry.space_group_name_H-M   'P 1'
#
loop_
_entity.id
_entity.type
_entity.pdbx_description
1 polymer ?
#
loop_
_entity_poly.entity_id
_entity_poly.type
_entity_poly.pdbx_seq_one_letter_code
_entity_poly.pdbx_strand_id
1 'polypeptide(L)'
;MFSGRNRVNIQLVDQARSNRFAQLTRPHANGENAWTGIDGNSGEIADMKELKIWDAYNVKAQTFKTAIEAACMLLRIDDIVSGIKKRQAPGSQPSKPTIETGDDADNEQMIPE
;
A
#
# COMPACT_ATOMS: atom_id res chain seq x y z
N MET A 1 29.00 -9.27 20.21
CA MET A 1 29.59 -9.02 18.87
C MET A 1 28.94 -9.95 17.83
N PHE A 2 27.74 -9.63 17.32
CA PHE A 2 27.12 -10.38 16.21
C PHE A 2 26.34 -9.41 15.30
N SER A 3 27.01 -8.41 14.73
CA SER A 3 26.35 -7.42 13.86
C SER A 3 27.30 -6.99 12.75
N GLY A 4 27.27 -7.69 11.62
CA GLY A 4 28.12 -7.34 10.48
C GLY A 4 27.98 -8.29 9.30
N ARG A 5 28.06 -9.61 9.53
CA ARG A 5 28.01 -10.61 8.45
C ARG A 5 26.63 -10.77 7.79
N ASN A 6 25.52 -10.51 8.51
CA ASN A 6 24.17 -10.58 7.92
C ASN A 6 23.76 -9.34 7.11
N ARG A 7 24.44 -8.19 7.25
CA ARG A 7 24.09 -6.99 6.48
C ARG A 7 24.50 -7.09 5.01
N VAL A 8 25.65 -7.72 4.73
CA VAL A 8 26.13 -7.90 3.36
C VAL A 8 25.21 -8.83 2.57
N ASN A 9 24.76 -9.94 3.19
CA ASN A 9 23.81 -10.86 2.57
C ASN A 9 22.44 -10.22 2.32
N ILE A 10 21.92 -9.43 3.27
CA ILE A 10 20.62 -8.79 3.09
C ILE A 10 20.68 -7.66 2.04
N GLN A 11 21.76 -6.89 1.99
CA GLN A 11 21.98 -5.86 0.97
C GLN A 11 22.21 -6.45 -0.41
N LEU A 12 22.96 -7.57 -0.53
CA LEU A 12 23.12 -8.27 -1.81
C LEU A 12 21.80 -8.84 -2.34
N VAL A 13 20.97 -9.39 -1.45
CA VAL A 13 19.64 -9.90 -1.83
C VAL A 13 18.70 -8.77 -2.26
N ASP A 14 18.74 -7.62 -1.58
CA ASP A 14 17.92 -6.45 -1.95
C ASP A 14 18.40 -5.81 -3.27
N GLN A 15 19.72 -5.73 -3.47
CA GLN A 15 20.32 -5.25 -4.72
C GLN A 15 19.99 -6.18 -5.89
N ALA A 16 20.00 -7.49 -5.68
CA ALA A 16 19.60 -8.46 -6.70
C ALA A 16 18.13 -8.31 -7.09
N ARG A 17 17.24 -8.03 -6.13
CA ARG A 17 15.82 -7.73 -6.39
C ARG A 17 15.64 -6.44 -7.20
N SER A 18 16.35 -5.37 -6.81
CA SER A 18 16.32 -4.08 -7.52
C SER A 18 16.78 -4.20 -8.98
N ASN A 19 17.85 -4.96 -9.23
CA ASN A 19 18.34 -5.19 -10.59
C ASN A 19 17.34 -5.93 -11.49
N ARG A 20 16.53 -6.85 -10.97
CA ARG A 20 15.56 -7.60 -11.78
C ARG A 20 14.36 -6.78 -12.21
N PHE A 21 13.88 -5.87 -11.35
CA PHE A 21 12.84 -4.92 -11.74
C PHE A 21 13.30 -4.04 -12.89
N ALA A 22 14.51 -3.46 -12.80
CA ALA A 22 15.07 -2.63 -13.87
C ALA A 22 15.24 -3.40 -15.19
N GLN A 23 15.58 -4.69 -15.13
CA GLN A 23 15.69 -5.55 -16.30
C GLN A 23 14.34 -5.90 -16.94
N LEU A 24 13.24 -5.90 -16.18
CA LEU A 24 11.87 -6.09 -16.70
C LEU A 24 11.29 -4.80 -17.30
N THR A 25 11.52 -3.66 -16.64
CA THR A 25 10.96 -2.38 -17.10
C THR A 25 11.54 -1.96 -18.45
N ARG A 26 12.82 -2.26 -18.73
CA ARG A 26 13.46 -1.94 -20.02
C ARG A 26 12.72 -2.53 -21.25
N PRO A 27 12.51 -3.86 -21.36
CA PRO A 27 11.78 -4.45 -22.48
C PRO A 27 10.29 -4.08 -22.48
N HIS A 28 9.67 -3.84 -21.31
CA HIS A 28 8.28 -3.37 -21.23
C HIS A 28 8.12 -1.94 -21.75
N ALA A 29 9.09 -1.05 -21.50
CA ALA A 29 9.07 0.34 -21.97
C ALA A 29 9.29 0.44 -23.48
N ASN A 30 10.10 -0.46 -24.06
CA ASN A 30 10.34 -0.51 -25.50
C ASN A 30 9.20 -1.17 -26.29
N GLY A 31 8.20 -1.76 -25.61
CA GLY A 31 7.05 -2.41 -26.24
C GLY A 31 7.39 -3.73 -26.94
N GLU A 32 8.60 -4.26 -26.77
CA GLU A 32 9.08 -5.42 -27.51
C GLU A 32 8.44 -6.72 -27.00
N ASN A 33 8.12 -6.83 -25.70
CA ASN A 33 7.63 -8.09 -25.14
C ASN A 33 6.61 -7.88 -24.00
N ALA A 34 5.31 -7.88 -24.34
CA ALA A 34 4.23 -7.81 -23.36
C ALA A 34 4.15 -9.04 -22.44
N TRP A 35 4.78 -10.15 -22.82
CA TRP A 35 4.70 -11.44 -22.13
C TRP A 35 5.91 -11.72 -21.22
N THR A 36 6.89 -10.83 -21.17
CA THR A 36 8.01 -10.95 -20.24
C THR A 36 7.52 -10.78 -18.80
N GLY A 37 7.78 -11.77 -17.95
CA GLY A 37 7.43 -11.77 -16.54
C GLY A 37 8.53 -12.36 -15.68
N ILE A 38 8.25 -12.54 -14.39
CA ILE A 38 9.13 -13.22 -13.43
C ILE A 38 8.57 -14.61 -13.17
N ASP A 39 9.39 -15.64 -13.31
CA ASP A 39 9.04 -16.97 -12.82
C ASP A 39 9.12 -17.00 -11.28
N GLY A 40 8.03 -17.38 -10.61
CA GLY A 40 7.97 -17.44 -9.15
C GLY A 40 8.84 -18.54 -8.53
N ASN A 41 9.27 -19.54 -9.31
CA ASN A 41 10.04 -20.66 -8.79
C ASN A 41 11.56 -20.43 -8.89
N SER A 42 12.05 -19.92 -10.03
CA SER A 42 13.46 -19.55 -10.22
C SER A 42 13.78 -18.11 -9.80
N GLY A 43 12.76 -17.22 -9.81
CA GLY A 43 12.93 -15.79 -9.61
C GLY A 43 13.59 -15.07 -10.79
N GLU A 44 13.81 -15.77 -11.91
CA GLU A 44 14.41 -15.20 -13.13
C GLU A 44 13.36 -14.61 -14.07
N ILE A 45 13.82 -13.75 -14.99
CA ILE A 45 12.99 -13.15 -16.02
C ILE A 45 12.78 -14.18 -17.13
N ALA A 46 11.51 -14.47 -17.46
CA ALA A 46 11.14 -15.46 -18.45
C ALA A 46 9.91 -15.01 -19.26
N ASP A 47 9.68 -15.64 -20.40
CA ASP A 47 8.45 -15.43 -21.19
C ASP A 47 7.30 -16.27 -20.59
N MET A 48 6.24 -15.59 -20.16
CA MET A 48 5.06 -16.24 -19.56
C MET A 48 4.28 -17.08 -20.57
N LYS A 49 4.38 -16.77 -21.87
CA LYS A 49 3.75 -17.54 -22.94
C LYS A 49 4.42 -18.91 -23.11
N GLU A 50 5.74 -18.96 -23.04
CA GLU A 50 6.52 -20.21 -23.12
C GLU A 50 6.31 -21.08 -21.88
N LEU A 51 6.23 -20.44 -20.70
CA LEU A 51 5.88 -21.11 -19.44
C LEU A 51 4.40 -21.52 -19.34
N LYS A 52 3.57 -21.17 -20.33
CA LYS A 52 2.13 -21.44 -20.40
C LYS A 52 1.36 -20.92 -19.17
N ILE A 53 1.82 -19.82 -18.58
CA ILE A 53 1.18 -19.17 -17.46
C ILE A 53 0.18 -18.16 -18.04
N TRP A 54 -1.10 -18.49 -17.93
CA TRP A 54 -2.20 -17.65 -18.41
C TRP A 54 -3.09 -17.25 -17.24
N ASP A 55 -3.53 -15.99 -17.24
CA ASP A 55 -4.51 -15.48 -16.29
C ASP A 55 -5.79 -15.08 -17.04
N ALA A 56 -6.92 -15.13 -16.34
CA ALA A 56 -8.21 -14.78 -16.91
C ALA A 56 -8.31 -13.26 -17.10
N TYR A 57 -8.56 -12.84 -18.34
CA TYR A 57 -8.78 -11.44 -18.68
C TYR A 57 -9.86 -10.80 -17.79
N ASN A 58 -10.97 -11.52 -17.56
CA ASN A 58 -12.07 -11.03 -16.73
C ASN A 58 -11.63 -10.71 -15.29
N VAL A 59 -10.71 -11.51 -14.72
CA VAL A 59 -10.20 -11.26 -13.37
C VAL A 59 -9.38 -9.98 -13.35
N LYS A 60 -8.43 -9.81 -14.28
CA LYS A 60 -7.62 -8.59 -14.37
C LYS A 60 -8.46 -7.33 -14.60
N ALA A 61 -9.39 -7.39 -15.55
CA ALA A 61 -10.29 -6.28 -15.84
C ALA A 61 -11.16 -5.92 -14.62
N GLN A 62 -11.68 -6.93 -13.91
CA GLN A 62 -12.49 -6.72 -12.72
C GLN A 62 -11.67 -6.13 -11.57
N THR A 63 -10.42 -6.57 -11.38
CA THR A 63 -9.53 -6.00 -10.37
C THR A 63 -9.34 -4.50 -10.57
N PHE A 64 -9.11 -4.04 -11.80
CA PHE A 64 -8.98 -2.62 -12.08
C PHE A 64 -10.27 -1.84 -11.82
N LYS A 65 -11.42 -2.36 -12.27
CA LYS A 65 -12.72 -1.72 -12.02
C LYS A 65 -12.98 -1.54 -10.53
N THR A 66 -12.86 -2.62 -9.76
CA THR A 66 -13.10 -2.59 -8.32
C THR A 66 -12.08 -1.72 -7.58
N ALA A 67 -10.80 -1.73 -7.98
CA ALA A 67 -9.79 -0.86 -7.38
C ALA A 67 -10.08 0.63 -7.61
N ILE A 68 -10.48 1.00 -8.83
CA ILE A 68 -10.81 2.38 -9.18
C ILE A 68 -12.09 2.82 -8.47
N GLU A 69 -13.13 1.99 -8.45
CA GLU A 69 -14.38 2.29 -7.73
C GLU A 69 -14.15 2.48 -6.24
N ALA A 70 -13.35 1.59 -5.62
CA ALA A 70 -12.97 1.70 -4.22
C ALA A 70 -12.13 2.97 -3.95
N ALA A 71 -11.15 3.29 -4.80
CA ALA A 71 -10.36 4.51 -4.67
C ALA A 71 -11.24 5.76 -4.80
N CYS A 72 -12.17 5.79 -5.75
CA CYS A 72 -13.13 6.88 -5.90
C CYS A 72 -14.08 6.99 -4.71
N MET A 73 -14.49 5.88 -4.10
CA MET A 73 -15.29 5.91 -2.86
C MET A 73 -14.50 6.56 -1.72
N LEU A 74 -13.23 6.17 -1.53
CA LEU A 74 -12.37 6.75 -0.49
C LEU A 74 -12.13 8.25 -0.69
N LEU A 75 -11.83 8.68 -1.93
CA LEU A 75 -11.57 10.08 -2.25
C LEU A 75 -12.81 10.99 -2.16
N ARG A 76 -14.02 10.42 -2.15
CA ARG A 76 -15.28 11.17 -2.03
C ARG A 76 -15.76 11.34 -0.60
N ILE A 77 -15.11 10.69 0.36
CA ILE A 77 -15.46 10.84 1.76
C ILE A 77 -14.78 12.14 2.25
N ASP A 78 -15.58 13.20 2.37
CA ASP A 78 -15.10 14.48 2.89
C ASP A 78 -15.05 14.46 4.43
N ASP A 79 -16.02 13.82 5.09
CA ASP A 79 -16.08 13.71 6.55
C ASP A 79 -16.39 12.28 7.03
N ILE A 80 -15.61 11.82 8.01
CA ILE A 80 -15.86 10.56 8.73
C ILE A 80 -16.42 10.90 10.12
N VAL A 81 -17.73 10.79 10.30
CA VAL A 81 -18.34 10.90 11.63
C VAL A 81 -18.23 9.56 12.36
N SER A 82 -17.18 9.42 13.16
CA SER A 82 -16.94 8.23 13.97
C SER A 82 -17.83 8.25 15.22
N GLY A 83 -18.95 7.52 15.19
CA GLY A 83 -19.87 7.35 16.31
C GLY A 83 -19.35 6.47 17.45
N ILE A 84 -18.07 6.55 17.81
CA ILE A 84 -17.53 5.85 18.98
C ILE A 84 -18.10 6.53 20.22
N LYS A 85 -19.27 6.07 20.67
CA LYS A 85 -19.74 6.33 22.03
C LYS A 85 -18.75 5.65 22.97
N LYS A 86 -17.80 6.42 23.53
CA LYS A 86 -17.12 5.99 24.76
C LYS A 86 -18.22 5.59 25.72
N ARG A 87 -18.17 4.34 26.20
CA ARG A 87 -19.14 3.77 27.14
C ARG A 87 -19.17 4.69 28.37
N GLN A 88 -20.15 5.58 28.42
CA GLN A 88 -20.28 6.56 29.47
C GLN A 88 -20.50 5.79 30.77
N ALA A 89 -19.66 6.06 31.77
CA ALA A 89 -19.83 5.51 33.11
C ALA A 89 -21.26 5.83 33.58
N PRO A 90 -21.96 4.89 34.24
CA PRO A 90 -23.34 5.08 34.63
C PRO A 90 -23.44 6.26 35.62
N GLY A 91 -23.97 7.40 35.18
CA GLY A 91 -24.23 8.55 36.06
C GLY A 91 -24.24 9.95 35.45
N SER A 92 -23.93 10.16 34.16
CA SER A 92 -23.96 11.52 33.57
C SER A 92 -25.16 11.74 32.64
N GLN A 93 -25.88 12.84 32.87
CA GLN A 93 -27.07 13.27 32.13
C GLN A 93 -26.79 13.54 30.63
N PRO A 94 -27.81 13.43 29.76
CA PRO A 94 -27.62 13.57 28.32
C PRO A 94 -27.39 15.04 27.93
N SER A 95 -26.14 15.41 27.66
CA SER A 95 -25.82 16.67 26.99
C SER A 95 -26.02 16.53 25.48
N LYS A 96 -26.76 17.49 24.91
CA LYS A 96 -27.07 17.69 23.49
C LYS A 96 -25.81 17.51 22.61
N PRO A 97 -25.93 16.95 21.39
CA PRO A 97 -24.77 16.70 20.52
C PRO A 97 -24.05 18.01 20.23
N THR A 98 -22.80 18.10 20.72
CA THR A 98 -21.87 19.19 20.41
C THR A 98 -21.13 18.79 19.14
N ILE A 99 -21.21 19.64 18.12
CA ILE A 99 -20.39 19.53 16.91
C ILE A 99 -18.99 19.98 17.32
N GLU A 100 -18.01 19.09 17.25
CA GLU A 100 -16.59 19.43 17.48
C GLU A 100 -16.11 20.23 16.26
N THR A 101 -16.18 21.56 16.35
CA THR A 101 -15.47 22.47 15.43
C THR A 101 -13.98 22.34 15.72
N GLY A 102 -13.20 21.91 14.74
CA GLY A 102 -11.75 21.73 14.84
C GLY A 102 -11.00 23.05 14.89
N ASP A 103 -11.03 23.73 16.04
CA ASP A 103 -10.16 24.86 16.37
C ASP A 103 -9.54 24.60 17.76
N ASP A 104 -8.48 23.79 17.81
CA ASP A 104 -7.54 23.75 18.95
C ASP A 104 -6.15 23.33 18.43
N ALA A 105 -5.71 24.02 17.38
CA ALA A 105 -4.37 23.88 16.83
C ALA A 105 -3.41 24.98 17.32
N ASP A 106 -3.58 25.51 18.53
CA ASP A 106 -2.63 26.48 19.11
C ASP A 106 -2.54 26.31 20.63
N ASN A 107 -1.71 25.39 21.10
CA ASN A 107 -1.11 25.54 22.42
C ASN A 107 0.35 25.06 22.36
N GLU A 108 1.19 26.01 21.95
CA GLU A 108 2.64 25.94 22.05
C GLU A 108 3.03 25.35 23.41
N GLN A 109 3.77 24.23 23.38
CA GLN A 109 4.41 23.68 24.56
C GLN A 109 5.44 24.70 25.08
N MET A 110 4.99 25.56 25.98
CA MET A 110 5.83 26.33 26.88
C MET A 110 6.57 25.34 27.79
N ILE A 111 7.84 25.08 27.50
CA ILE A 111 8.80 24.42 28.38
C ILE A 111 9.40 25.48 29.30
N PRO A 112 9.19 25.45 30.63
CA PRO A 112 10.03 26.17 31.58
C PRO A 112 11.32 25.36 31.86
N GLU A 113 12.45 26.06 32.02
CA GLU A 113 13.78 25.50 32.38
C GLU A 113 13.78 24.56 33.60
#